data_AF-A0AAD5L6L1-F1
#
_entry.id   AF-A0AAD5L6L1-F1
#
_cell.length_a   1.000
_cell.length_b   1.000
_cell.length_c   1.000
_cell.angle_alpha   90.00
_cell.angle_beta   90.00
_cell.angle_gamma   90.00
#
_symmetry.space_group_name_H-M   'P 1'
#
loop_
_entity.id
_entity.type
_entity.pdbx_description
1 polymer ?
#
loop_
_entity_poly.entity_id
_entity_poly.type
_entity_poly.pdbx_seq_one_letter_code
_entity_poly.pdbx_strand_id
1 'polypeptide(L)' 'MELRKGNLDQARANFQLAEALADFMFEPSFNRALLAYKVGDFHDAFIKVNKALGTYPTHSDSMELRKQLQHFLTMM' A
#
# COMPACT_ATOMS: atom_id res chain seq x y z
N MET A 1 -6.06 -9.79 -21.81
CA MET A 1 -5.94 -9.50 -20.37
C MET A 1 -4.58 -8.87 -20.01
N GLU A 2 -3.82 -8.35 -20.98
CA GLU A 2 -2.45 -7.85 -20.73
C GLU A 2 -2.39 -6.37 -20.35
N LEU A 3 -3.32 -5.55 -20.84
CA LEU A 3 -3.38 -4.11 -20.55
C LEU A 3 -3.50 -3.79 -19.04
N ARG A 4 -4.24 -4.62 -18.29
CA ARG A 4 -4.38 -4.45 -16.84
C ARG A 4 -3.12 -4.80 -16.06
N LYS A 5 -2.34 -5.80 -16.52
CA LYS A 5 -1.07 -6.20 -15.87
C LYS A 5 0.04 -5.19 -16.15
N GLY A 6 0.16 -4.70 -17.38
CA GLY A 6 1.15 -3.67 -17.73
C GLY A 6 0.95 -2.36 -16.96
N ASN A 7 -0.30 -1.93 -16.81
CA ASN A 7 -0.61 -0.73 -16.03
C ASN A 7 -0.33 -0.90 -14.53
N LEU A 8 -0.41 -2.12 -14.01
CA LEU A 8 -0.16 -2.43 -12.60
C LEU A 8 1.33 -2.34 -12.26
N ASP A 9 2.18 -2.85 -13.16
CA ASP A 9 3.63 -2.75 -13.02
C ASP A 9 4.11 -1.29 -13.13
N GLN A 10 3.59 -0.55 -14.11
CA GLN A 10 3.83 0.89 -14.22
C GLN A 10 3.33 1.67 -13.00
N ALA A 11 2.16 1.34 -12.46
CA ALA A 11 1.66 1.95 -11.23
C ALA A 11 2.60 1.69 -10.05
N ARG A 12 3.08 0.45 -9.88
CA ARG A 12 4.07 0.10 -8.84
C ARG A 12 5.36 0.92 -8.98
N ALA A 13 5.90 1.04 -10.20
CA ALA A 13 7.10 1.81 -10.46
C ALA A 13 6.93 3.31 -10.19
N ASN A 14 5.81 3.89 -10.64
CA ASN A 14 5.49 5.31 -10.40
C ASN A 14 5.34 5.61 -8.91
N PHE A 15 4.63 4.76 -8.17
CA PHE A 15 4.50 4.96 -6.73
C PHE A 15 5.81 4.73 -5.98
N GLN A 16 6.69 3.84 -6.46
CA GLN A 16 8.02 3.65 -5.88
C GLN A 16 8.91 4.88 -6.07
N LEU A 17 8.85 5.52 -7.24
CA LEU A 17 9.53 6.79 -7.48
C LEU A 17 8.96 7.90 -6.59
N ALA A 18 7.63 7.98 -6.45
CA ALA A 18 7.00 8.95 -5.57
C ALA A 18 7.39 8.73 -4.09
N GLU A 19 7.48 7.49 -3.63
CA GLU A 19 7.96 7.12 -2.28
C GLU A 19 9.41 7.59 -2.05
N ALA A 20 10.27 7.55 -3.09
CA ALA A 20 11.66 8.00 -3.01
C ALA A 20 11.81 9.53 -3.10
N LEU A 21 10.91 10.21 -3.82
CA LEU A 21 10.93 11.66 -4.01
C LEU A 21 10.24 12.42 -2.86
N ALA A 22 9.29 11.78 -2.18
CA ALA A 22 8.47 12.37 -1.13
C ALA A 22 8.47 11.50 0.14
N ASP A 23 9.64 11.32 0.75
CA ASP A 23 9.82 10.54 1.99
C ASP A 23 9.00 11.09 3.17
N PHE A 24 8.60 12.37 3.12
CA PHE A 24 7.73 13.02 4.10
C PHE A 24 6.23 12.81 3.85
N MET A 25 5.82 12.17 2.75
CA MET A 25 4.41 11.93 2.43
C MET A 25 4.02 10.48 2.69
N PHE A 26 2.95 10.29 3.47
CA PHE A 26 2.36 8.97 3.72
C PHE A 26 1.54 8.46 2.51
N GLU A 27 1.03 9.37 1.67
CA GLU A 27 0.18 9.09 0.50
C GLU A 27 0.77 8.06 -0.49
N PRO A 28 2.04 8.17 -0.95
CA PRO A 28 2.62 7.16 -1.84
C PRO A 28 2.71 5.78 -1.18
N SER A 29 3.08 5.71 0.10
CA SER A 29 3.12 4.44 0.85
C SER A 29 1.73 3.83 0.99
N PHE A 30 0.71 4.65 1.29
CA PHE A 30 -0.68 4.22 1.38
C PHE A 30 -1.25 3.74 0.04
N ASN A 31 -0.97 4.48 -1.05
CA ASN A 31 -1.42 4.10 -2.40
C ASN A 31 -0.78 2.79 -2.87
N ARG A 32 0.49 2.53 -2.52
CA ARG A 32 1.11 1.21 -2.75
C ARG A 32 0.45 0.11 -1.92
N ALA A 33 0.14 0.38 -0.66
CA ALA A 33 -0.56 -0.58 0.18
C ALA A 33 -1.93 -0.96 -0.41
N LEU A 34 -2.70 0.02 -0.89
CA LEU A 34 -3.97 -0.22 -1.58
C LEU A 34 -3.79 -1.01 -2.88
N LEU A 35 -2.74 -0.72 -3.65
CA LEU A 35 -2.45 -1.46 -4.89
C LEU A 35 -2.08 -2.92 -4.59
N ALA A 36 -1.23 -3.17 -3.59
CA ALA A 36 -0.86 -4.51 -3.14
C ALA A 36 -2.09 -5.28 -2.63
N TYR A 37 -2.95 -4.64 -1.83
CA TYR A 37 -4.22 -5.20 -1.38
C TYR A 37 -5.11 -5.62 -2.54
N LYS A 38 -5.26 -4.77 -3.57
CA LYS A 38 -6.07 -5.06 -4.77
C LYS A 38 -5.53 -6.21 -5.62
N VAL A 39 -4.22 -6.48 -5.55
CA VAL A 39 -3.57 -7.60 -6.27
C VAL A 39 -3.64 -8.90 -5.45
N GLY A 40 -4.07 -8.83 -4.19
CA GLY A 40 -4.10 -9.96 -3.26
C GLY A 40 -2.78 -10.19 -2.52
N ASP A 41 -1.83 -9.26 -2.62
CA ASP A 41 -0.56 -9.30 -1.90
C ASP A 41 -0.71 -8.66 -0.52
N PHE A 42 -1.37 -9.40 0.38
CA PHE A 42 -1.72 -8.90 1.72
C PHE A 42 -0.50 -8.65 2.61
N HIS A 43 0.59 -9.39 2.39
CA HIS A 43 1.82 -9.21 3.14
C HIS A 43 2.52 -7.89 2.76
N ASP A 44 2.70 -7.63 1.46
CA ASP A 44 3.28 -6.36 0.99
C ASP A 44 2.39 -5.16 1.38
N ALA A 45 1.07 -5.31 1.26
CA ALA A 45 0.12 -4.29 1.69
C ALA A 45 0.26 -3.94 3.18
N PHE A 46 0.47 -4.94 4.04
CA PHE A 46 0.63 -4.73 5.48
C PHE A 46 1.94 -4.01 5.83
N ILE A 47 3.04 -4.34 5.15
CA ILE A 47 4.32 -3.64 5.34
C ILE A 47 4.18 -2.16 4.92
N LYS A 48 3.59 -1.91 3.75
CA LYS A 48 3.44 -0.56 3.18
C LYS A 48 2.49 0.33 3.97
N VAL A 49 1.37 -0.20 4.50
CA VAL A 49 0.46 0.59 5.33
C VAL A 49 1.08 0.95 6.69
N ASN A 50 1.89 0.07 7.28
CA ASN A 50 2.62 0.40 8.51
C ASN A 50 3.68 1.49 8.26
N LYS A 51 4.35 1.48 7.10
CA LYS A 51 5.24 2.59 6.71
C LYS A 51 4.48 3.92 6.60
N ALA A 52 3.31 3.92 5.98
CA ALA A 52 2.45 5.10 5.89
C ALA A 52 2.04 5.63 7.28
N LEU A 53 1.63 4.73 8.19
CA LEU A 53 1.30 5.08 9.57
C LEU A 53 2.52 5.54 10.40
N GLY A 54 3.73 5.11 10.04
CA GLY A 54 4.96 5.63 10.63
C GLY A 54 5.20 7.11 10.29
N THR A 55 4.73 7.55 9.11
CA THR A 55 4.83 8.94 8.65
C THR A 55 3.64 9.78 9.14
N TYR A 56 2.43 9.22 9.08
CA TYR A 56 1.20 9.88 9.53
C TYR A 56 0.32 8.91 10.35
N PRO A 57 0.55 8.81 11.68
CA PRO A 57 -0.08 7.81 12.53
C PRO A 57 -1.58 8.04 12.73
N THR A 58 -2.07 9.27 12.53
CA THR A 58 -3.48 9.63 12.68
C THR A 58 -4.29 9.44 11.40
N HIS A 59 -3.74 8.78 10.38
CA HIS A 59 -4.45 8.56 9.12
C HIS A 59 -5.54 7.48 9.26
N SER A 60 -6.80 7.88 9.28
CA SER A 60 -7.96 7.00 9.46
C SER A 60 -8.01 5.86 8.45
N ASP A 61 -7.83 6.14 7.16
CA ASP A 61 -7.91 5.11 6.12
C ASP A 61 -6.78 4.08 6.21
N SER A 62 -5.56 4.50 6.58
CA SER A 62 -4.45 3.56 6.80
C SER A 62 -4.66 2.69 8.04
N MET A 63 -5.27 3.23 9.10
CA MET A 63 -5.62 2.43 10.28
C MET A 63 -6.67 1.36 9.94
N GLU A 64 -7.69 1.72 9.17
CA GLU A 64 -8.75 0.79 8.74
C GLU A 64 -8.18 -0.28 7.81
N LEU A 65 -7.38 0.10 6.81
CA LEU A 65 -6.73 -0.84 5.90
C LEU A 65 -5.83 -1.82 6.66
N ARG A 66 -5.04 -1.34 7.63
CA ARG A 66 -4.20 -2.21 8.47
C ARG A 66 -5.04 -3.21 9.26
N LYS A 67 -6.16 -2.78 9.83
CA LYS A 67 -7.06 -3.64 10.61
C LYS A 67 -7.67 -4.74 9.74
N GLN A 68 -8.11 -4.40 8.53
CA GLN A 68 -8.61 -5.37 7.56
C GLN A 68 -7.53 -6.37 7.17
N LEU A 69 -6.32 -5.89 6.84
CA LEU A 69 -5.18 -6.75 6.50
C LEU A 69 -4.79 -7.68 7.65
N GLN A 70 -4.79 -7.17 8.89
CA GLN A 70 -4.51 -7.98 10.07
C GLN A 70 -5.55 -9.10 10.24
N HIS A 71 -6.83 -8.81 9.99
CA HIS A 71 -7.87 -9.83 10.01
C HIS A 71 -7.63 -10.92 8.96
N PHE A 72 -7.32 -10.54 7.72
CA PHE A 72 -6.98 -11.51 6.65
C PHE A 72 -5.75 -12.35 6.98
N LEU A 73 -4.71 -11.75 7.57
CA LEU A 73 -3.47 -12.44 7.95
C LEU A 73 -3.62 -13.33 9.19
N THR A 74 -4.59 -13.05 10.07
CA THR A 74 -4.84 -13.85 11.29
C THR A 74 -5.82 -14.99 11.05
N MET A 75 -6.65 -14.90 10.00
CA MET A 75 -7.61 -15.95 9.61
C MET A 75 -7.06 -16.95 8.58
N MET A 76 -5.85 -16.73 8.05
CA MET A 76 -5.10 -17.73 7.27
C MET A 76 -4.30 -18.64 8.20
#